data_AF-A0A966U915-F1
#
_entry.id   AF-A0A966U915-F1
#
_cell.length_a   1.000
_cell.length_b   1.000
_cell.length_c   1.000
_cell.angle_alpha   90.00
_cell.angle_beta   90.00
_cell.angle_gamma   90.00
#
_symmetry.space_group_name_H-M   'P 1'
#
loop_
_entity.id
_entity.type
_entity.pdbx_description
1 polymer ?
#
loop_
_entity_poly.entity_id
_entity_poly.type
_entity_poly.pdbx_seq_one_letter_code
_entity_poly.pdbx_strand_id
1 'polypeptide(L)'
;MVRFVIAALFTLIFTAALAGDFEDGKGVAQDYKEAVRWYQLAAKQGKAQAQNNLGRMYGLGKGVLQDYTRAHMWLNIAAITGKKNRVEGRDLVASKMTAQQIEQAQRMARECMASNYAKCD
;
A
#
# COMPACT_ATOMS: atom_id res chain seq x y z
N MET A 1 -0.13 -1.50 31.28
CA MET A 1 0.86 -2.39 30.63
C MET A 1 0.32 -2.98 29.32
N VAL A 2 -0.13 -2.15 28.37
CA VAL A 2 -0.75 -2.61 27.09
C VAL A 2 -0.10 -1.94 25.86
N ARG A 3 0.83 -0.99 26.06
CA ARG A 3 1.55 -0.31 24.98
C ARG A 3 2.71 -1.10 24.36
N PHE A 4 3.10 -2.23 24.95
CA PHE A 4 4.28 -3.01 24.50
C PHE A 4 3.94 -4.34 23.82
N VAL A 5 2.70 -4.84 23.93
CA VAL A 5 2.30 -6.12 23.26
C VAL A 5 1.95 -5.91 21.78
N ILE A 6 1.51 -4.70 21.39
CA ILE A 6 1.12 -4.38 20.00
C ILE A 6 2.34 -4.25 19.08
N ALA A 7 3.52 -3.90 19.61
CA ALA A 7 4.75 -3.81 18.81
C ALA A 7 5.32 -5.19 18.45
N ALA A 8 5.09 -6.22 19.26
CA ALA A 8 5.59 -7.58 19.02
C ALA A 8 4.71 -8.41 18.07
N LEU A 9 3.42 -8.10 17.96
CA LEU A 9 2.55 -8.68 16.92
C LEU A 9 2.73 -8.02 15.55
N PHE A 10 3.31 -6.81 15.53
CA PHE A 10 3.63 -6.07 14.31
C PHE A 10 4.81 -6.64 13.52
N THR A 11 5.66 -7.48 14.12
CA THR A 11 6.80 -8.13 13.45
C THR A 11 6.46 -9.53 12.96
N LEU A 12 5.67 -10.30 13.72
CA LEU A 12 5.34 -11.70 13.36
C LEU A 12 4.40 -11.82 12.16
N ILE A 13 3.44 -10.91 12.00
CA ILE A 13 2.60 -10.85 10.78
C ILE A 13 3.42 -10.27 9.61
N PHE A 14 4.46 -9.50 9.89
CA PHE A 14 5.24 -8.79 8.89
C PHE A 14 6.38 -9.63 8.29
N THR A 15 6.89 -10.64 9.01
CA THR A 15 7.82 -11.64 8.45
C THR A 15 7.11 -12.69 7.59
N ALA A 16 5.82 -12.94 7.82
CA ALA A 16 5.05 -13.91 7.02
C ALA A 16 4.83 -13.47 5.56
N ALA A 17 5.07 -12.19 5.23
CA ALA A 17 4.99 -11.69 3.86
C ALA A 17 6.33 -11.73 3.10
N LEU A 18 7.40 -12.28 3.70
CA LEU A 18 8.71 -12.46 3.06
C LEU A 18 9.12 -13.93 2.85
N ALA A 19 8.26 -14.89 3.19
CA ALA A 19 8.44 -16.29 2.78
C ALA A 19 7.40 -16.60 1.70
N GLY A 20 7.87 -16.90 0.48
CA GLY A 20 7.04 -17.25 -0.66
C GLY A 20 6.15 -18.47 -0.39
N ASP A 21 5.10 -18.57 -1.21
CA ASP A 21 4.29 -19.76 -1.41
C ASP A 21 3.51 -20.29 -0.20
N PHE A 22 2.28 -19.80 -0.03
CA PHE A 22 1.19 -20.67 0.43
C PHE A 22 0.03 -20.58 -0.55
N GLU A 23 -0.04 -21.64 -1.34
CA GLU A 23 -1.11 -22.03 -2.22
C GLU A 23 -2.45 -22.15 -1.45
N ASP A 24 -3.55 -21.92 -2.16
CA ASP A 24 -4.92 -22.32 -1.83
C ASP A 24 -5.68 -21.63 -0.67
N GLY A 25 -6.00 -20.36 -0.88
CA GLY A 25 -7.33 -20.05 -1.45
C GLY A 25 -8.59 -19.94 -0.57
N LYS A 26 -8.61 -20.25 0.74
CA LYS A 26 -9.86 -20.07 1.54
C LYS A 26 -9.79 -19.25 2.84
N GLY A 27 -8.61 -19.07 3.46
CA GLY A 27 -8.44 -18.15 4.60
C GLY A 27 -7.88 -16.76 4.21
N VAL A 28 -7.14 -16.72 3.11
CA VAL A 28 -6.25 -15.60 2.75
C VAL A 28 -7.01 -14.35 2.29
N ALA A 29 -8.20 -14.49 1.70
CA ALA A 29 -8.98 -13.35 1.20
C ALA A 29 -9.53 -12.45 2.33
N GLN A 30 -9.92 -13.06 3.46
CA GLN A 30 -10.38 -12.32 4.64
C GLN A 30 -9.21 -11.57 5.29
N ASP A 31 -8.06 -12.23 5.42
CA ASP A 31 -6.84 -11.64 5.95
C ASP A 31 -6.34 -10.49 5.07
N TYR A 32 -6.46 -10.60 3.75
CA TYR A 32 -6.08 -9.50 2.85
C TYR A 32 -6.99 -8.27 2.99
N LYS A 33 -8.31 -8.44 3.19
CA LYS A 33 -9.21 -7.31 3.44
C LYS A 33 -8.85 -6.57 4.73
N GLU A 34 -8.58 -7.33 5.79
CA GLU A 34 -8.17 -6.74 7.07
C GLU A 34 -6.78 -6.10 6.97
N ALA A 35 -5.83 -6.73 6.26
CA ALA A 35 -4.51 -6.17 6.01
C ALA A 35 -4.59 -4.84 5.24
N VAL A 36 -5.47 -4.73 4.22
CA VAL A 36 -5.72 -3.46 3.53
C VAL A 36 -6.17 -2.39 4.50
N ARG A 37 -7.13 -2.70 5.38
CA ARG A 37 -7.63 -1.74 6.38
C ARG A 37 -6.51 -1.23 7.29
N TRP A 38 -5.66 -2.12 7.79
CA TRP A 38 -4.52 -1.72 8.62
C TRP A 38 -3.49 -0.91 7.85
N TYR A 39 -3.18 -1.30 6.61
CA TYR A 39 -2.26 -0.53 5.77
C TYR A 39 -2.83 0.83 5.39
N GLN A 40 -4.14 0.99 5.16
CA GLN A 40 -4.77 2.29 4.96
C GLN A 40 -4.57 3.20 6.18
N LEU A 41 -4.82 2.68 7.38
CA LEU A 41 -4.68 3.46 8.61
C LEU A 41 -3.23 3.90 8.85
N ALA A 42 -2.26 3.03 8.60
CA ALA A 42 -0.85 3.35 8.73
C ALA A 42 -0.33 4.24 7.57
N ALA A 43 -0.84 4.06 6.36
CA ALA A 43 -0.49 4.87 5.20
C ALA A 43 -0.94 6.32 5.35
N LYS A 44 -2.13 6.54 5.93
CA LYS A 44 -2.65 7.87 6.32
C LYS A 44 -1.87 8.50 7.49
N GLN A 45 -1.01 7.75 8.18
CA GLN A 45 -0.05 8.28 9.16
C GLN A 45 1.34 8.56 8.55
N GLY A 46 1.46 8.57 7.22
CA GLY A 46 2.73 8.83 6.53
C GLY A 46 3.74 7.69 6.60
N LYS A 47 3.33 6.48 7.04
CA LYS A 47 4.23 5.33 7.11
C LYS A 47 4.51 4.81 5.70
N ALA A 48 5.66 5.19 5.15
CA ALA A 48 6.04 4.84 3.78
C ALA A 48 5.94 3.32 3.47
N GLN A 49 6.28 2.44 4.43
CA GLN A 49 6.16 0.98 4.26
C GLN A 49 4.72 0.52 4.09
N ALA A 50 3.78 1.09 4.85
CA ALA A 50 2.36 0.83 4.69
C ALA A 50 1.84 1.37 3.36
N GLN A 51 2.28 2.55 2.94
CA GLN A 51 1.94 3.13 1.63
C GLN A 51 2.40 2.21 0.48
N ASN A 52 3.61 1.66 0.56
CA ASN A 52 4.12 0.70 -0.44
C ASN A 52 3.28 -0.59 -0.48
N ASN A 53 3.04 -1.20 0.68
CA ASN A 53 2.24 -2.41 0.76
C ASN A 53 0.81 -2.17 0.26
N LEU A 54 0.17 -1.07 0.64
CA LEU A 54 -1.16 -0.69 0.18
C LEU A 54 -1.20 -0.51 -1.34
N GLY A 55 -0.20 0.18 -1.92
CA GLY A 55 -0.07 0.33 -3.36
C GLY A 55 0.06 -1.01 -4.09
N ARG A 56 0.83 -1.95 -3.53
CA ARG A 56 0.93 -3.32 -4.07
C ARG A 56 -0.39 -4.09 -3.96
N MET A 57 -1.14 -3.94 -2.87
CA MET A 57 -2.44 -4.59 -2.70
C MET A 57 -3.45 -4.13 -3.76
N TYR A 58 -3.51 -2.82 -4.04
CA TYR A 58 -4.30 -2.28 -5.16
C TYR A 58 -3.79 -2.74 -6.52
N GLY A 59 -2.48 -2.82 -6.73
CA GLY A 59 -1.92 -3.27 -8.01
C GLY A 59 -2.18 -4.75 -8.31
N LEU A 60 -2.29 -5.59 -7.26
CA LEU A 60 -2.55 -7.03 -7.38
C LEU A 60 -4.02 -7.41 -7.17
N GLY A 61 -4.88 -6.48 -6.75
CA GLY A 61 -6.27 -6.79 -6.37
C GLY A 61 -6.38 -7.72 -5.15
N LYS A 62 -5.41 -7.66 -4.22
CA LYS A 62 -5.41 -8.48 -3.01
C LYS A 62 -6.18 -7.79 -1.90
N GLY A 63 -7.34 -8.32 -1.51
CA GLY A 63 -8.19 -7.74 -0.45
C GLY A 63 -8.92 -6.45 -0.84
N VAL A 64 -8.66 -5.93 -2.05
CA VAL A 64 -9.33 -4.79 -2.69
C VAL A 64 -9.50 -5.07 -4.17
N LEU A 65 -10.44 -4.39 -4.83
CA LEU A 65 -10.49 -4.40 -6.28
C LEU A 65 -9.18 -3.85 -6.85
N GLN A 66 -8.68 -4.46 -7.93
CA GLN A 66 -7.48 -3.98 -8.60
C GLN A 66 -7.70 -2.55 -9.11
N ASP A 67 -6.77 -1.66 -8.79
CA ASP A 67 -6.85 -0.23 -9.11
C ASP A 67 -5.44 0.32 -9.32
N TYR A 68 -5.00 0.38 -10.58
CA TYR A 68 -3.66 0.86 -10.91
C TYR A 68 -3.47 2.34 -10.58
N THR A 69 -4.53 3.16 -10.61
CA THR A 69 -4.47 4.58 -10.26
C THR A 69 -4.16 4.76 -8.78
N ARG A 70 -4.90 4.06 -7.89
CA ARG A 70 -4.61 4.09 -6.45
C ARG A 70 -3.30 3.40 -6.10
N ALA A 71 -2.96 2.32 -6.80
CA ALA A 71 -1.67 1.66 -6.64
C ALA A 71 -0.52 2.63 -6.91
N HIS A 72 -0.52 3.27 -8.08
CA HIS A 72 0.48 4.24 -8.48
C HIS A 72 0.52 5.45 -7.54
N MET A 73 -0.63 5.96 -7.11
CA MET A 73 -0.73 7.05 -6.14
C MET A 73 0.02 6.70 -4.85
N TRP A 74 -0.32 5.59 -4.19
CA TRP A 74 0.30 5.20 -2.92
C TRP A 74 1.78 4.87 -3.06
N LEU A 75 2.19 4.23 -4.16
CA LEU A 75 3.60 3.95 -4.46
C LEU A 75 4.40 5.25 -4.69
N ASN A 76 3.80 6.23 -5.36
CA ASN A 76 4.41 7.55 -5.57
C ASN A 76 4.61 8.29 -4.24
N ILE A 77 3.60 8.32 -3.36
CA ILE A 77 3.72 8.90 -2.00
C ILE A 77 4.81 8.16 -1.20
N ALA A 78 4.86 6.83 -1.28
CA ALA A 78 5.87 6.02 -0.59
C ALA A 78 7.29 6.32 -1.08
N ALA A 79 7.47 6.59 -2.37
CA ALA A 79 8.76 6.95 -2.95
C ALA A 79 9.23 8.34 -2.50
N ILE A 80 8.31 9.30 -2.36
CA ILE A 80 8.61 10.66 -1.88
C ILE A 80 8.97 10.64 -0.39
N THR A 81 8.22 9.88 0.42
CA THR A 81 8.38 9.86 1.89
C THR A 81 9.43 8.86 2.39
N GLY A 82 9.78 7.86 1.58
CA GLY A 82 10.67 6.77 1.97
C GLY A 82 12.05 6.84 1.31
N LYS A 83 13.08 7.21 2.08
CA LYS A 83 14.50 7.09 1.70
C LYS A 83 14.91 5.60 1.52
N LYS A 84 14.69 5.01 0.34
CA LYS A 84 15.38 3.85 -0.30
C LYS A 84 14.47 3.18 -1.35
N ASN A 85 14.94 3.11 -2.60
CA ASN A 85 14.44 2.33 -3.77
C ASN A 85 13.02 1.73 -3.67
N ARG A 86 11.98 2.56 -3.81
CA ARG A 86 10.58 2.11 -4.04
C ARG A 86 10.07 2.43 -5.44
N VAL A 87 11.00 2.71 -6.35
CA VAL A 87 10.70 3.16 -7.72
C VAL A 87 10.17 1.99 -8.57
N GLU A 88 10.63 0.76 -8.30
CA GLU A 88 10.29 -0.45 -9.08
C GLU A 88 8.79 -0.77 -9.10
N GLY A 89 8.12 -0.70 -7.94
CA GLY A 89 6.68 -0.99 -7.88
C GLY A 89 5.85 0.04 -8.63
N ARG A 90 6.21 1.32 -8.53
CA ARG A 90 5.52 2.42 -9.22
C ARG A 90 5.65 2.28 -10.73
N ASP A 91 6.86 2.03 -11.22
CA ASP A 91 7.16 1.96 -12.65
C ASP A 91 6.50 0.72 -13.29
N LEU A 92 6.50 -0.40 -12.57
CA LEU A 92 5.76 -1.59 -13.00
C LEU A 92 4.26 -1.32 -13.16
N VAL A 93 3.65 -0.63 -12.19
CA VAL A 93 2.24 -0.24 -12.27
C VAL A 93 2.02 0.78 -13.39
N ALA A 94 2.91 1.76 -13.55
CA ALA A 94 2.82 2.77 -14.61
C ALA A 94 2.84 2.16 -16.02
N SER A 95 3.61 1.07 -16.22
CA SER A 95 3.63 0.32 -17.50
C SER A 95 2.27 -0.25 -17.92
N LYS A 96 1.33 -0.37 -16.98
CA LYS A 96 -0.03 -0.91 -17.20
C LYS A 96 -1.10 0.19 -17.30
N MET A 97 -0.71 1.45 -17.28
CA MET A 97 -1.59 2.62 -17.20
C MET A 97 -1.48 3.49 -18.44
N THR A 98 -2.52 4.28 -18.71
CA THR A 98 -2.45 5.37 -19.68
C THR A 98 -1.81 6.63 -19.08
N ALA A 99 -1.34 7.55 -19.92
CA ALA A 99 -0.81 8.84 -19.47
C ALA A 99 -1.85 9.61 -18.61
N GLN A 100 -3.12 9.59 -19.00
CA GLN A 100 -4.20 10.22 -18.24
C GLN A 100 -4.37 9.60 -16.85
N GLN A 101 -4.29 8.27 -16.73
CA GLN A 101 -4.36 7.59 -15.44
C GLN A 101 -3.14 7.92 -14.56
N ILE A 102 -1.95 8.02 -15.15
CA ILE A 102 -0.73 8.41 -14.43
C ILE A 102 -0.87 9.84 -13.90
N GLU A 103 -1.31 10.78 -14.73
CA GLU A 103 -1.55 12.16 -14.33
C GLU A 103 -2.59 12.27 -13.20
N GLN A 104 -3.68 11.49 -13.31
CA GLN A 104 -4.68 11.40 -12.25
C GLN A 104 -4.07 10.88 -10.95
N ALA A 105 -3.35 9.76 -10.98
CA ALA A 105 -2.72 9.17 -9.81
C ALA A 105 -1.73 10.14 -9.14
N GLN A 106 -0.94 10.86 -9.94
CA GLN A 106 0.00 11.87 -9.43
C GLN A 106 -0.72 13.08 -8.83
N ARG A 107 -1.85 13.51 -9.41
CA ARG A 107 -2.70 14.57 -8.86
C ARG A 107 -3.27 14.18 -7.51
N MET A 108 -3.85 12.98 -7.43
CA MET A 108 -4.37 12.42 -6.19
C MET A 108 -3.27 12.31 -5.12
N ALA A 109 -2.05 11.91 -5.51
CA ALA A 109 -0.92 11.83 -4.58
C ALA A 109 -0.57 13.21 -3.99
N ARG A 110 -0.54 14.25 -4.83
CA ARG A 110 -0.28 15.63 -4.39
C ARG A 110 -1.38 16.13 -3.45
N GLU A 111 -2.64 15.89 -3.78
CA GLU A 111 -3.78 16.31 -2.94
C GLU A 111 -3.79 15.56 -1.59
N CYS A 112 -3.55 14.26 -1.60
CA CYS A 112 -3.43 13.44 -0.41
C CYS A 112 -2.33 13.96 0.52
N MET A 113 -1.15 14.29 -0.02
CA MET A 113 -0.08 14.86 0.79
C MET A 113 -0.40 16.28 1.28
N ALA A 114 -0.97 17.14 0.43
CA ALA A 114 -1.33 18.52 0.78
C ALA A 114 -2.43 18.60 1.85
N SER A 115 -3.32 17.61 1.88
CA SER A 115 -4.39 17.50 2.87
C SER A 115 -3.98 16.79 4.16
N ASN A 116 -2.68 16.59 4.39
CA ASN A 116 -2.16 15.80 5.51
C ASN A 116 -2.84 14.42 5.61
N TYR A 117 -2.94 13.74 4.47
CA TYR A 117 -3.56 12.43 4.28
C TYR A 117 -5.08 12.35 4.51
N ALA A 118 -5.78 13.48 4.58
CA ALA A 118 -7.23 13.49 4.73
C ALA A 118 -7.99 13.12 3.44
N LYS A 119 -7.42 13.42 2.26
CA LYS A 119 -8.04 13.17 0.94
C LYS A 119 -7.19 12.22 0.08
N CYS A 120 -7.29 10.92 0.34
CA CYS A 120 -6.46 9.88 -0.32
C CYS A 120 -7.28 8.75 -0.93
N ASP A 121 -8.56 9.00 -1.20
CA ASP A 121 -9.52 7.98 -1.66
C ASP A 121 -9.79 8.07 -3.17
#